data_AF-A0A3N4I5I2-F1
#
_entry.id   AF-A0A3N4I5I2-F1
#
_cell.length_a   1.000
_cell.length_b   1.000
_cell.length_c   1.000
_cell.angle_alpha   90.00
_cell.angle_beta   90.00
_cell.angle_gamma   90.00
#
_symmetry.space_group_name_H-M   'P 1'
#
loop_
_entity.id
_entity.type
_entity.pdbx_description
1 polymer ?
#
loop_
_entity_poly.entity_id
_entity_poly.type
_entity_poly.pdbx_seq_one_letter_code
_entity_poly.pdbx_strand_id
1 'polypeptide(L)'
;MNKPTHPFFRLPTELRLCIYKHCTATTLLQLASTCTVTRSEIHSSPSIIRSSRGYWEDHPDASATLTVKDICIIDGAEEVALWVANHTQYQTVKSKHEHILRLPTGIRLIIYTYCTALTLLQLASTSSLLHAEINASPKLYTNAPGYWPYNPATDNNGLTFMNIGEVLASEMFDLMDIYETFHLIGHWRERMPSNGWFERKECGRRSLGERKGMMAPRDWCFEATGCKRRLGRRRQERLTGRLDWDLECRYFMDLYGRTFTYE
;
A
#
# COMPACT_ATOMS: atom_id res chain seq x y z
N MET A 1 45.57 -8.66 1.01
CA MET A 1 44.42 -9.29 1.68
C MET A 1 44.20 -8.57 3.01
N ASN A 2 43.11 -7.80 3.13
CA ASN A 2 42.78 -7.13 4.40
C ASN A 2 42.22 -8.18 5.37
N LYS A 3 42.82 -8.30 6.56
CA LYS A 3 42.28 -9.16 7.61
C LYS A 3 40.91 -8.60 8.05
N PRO A 4 39.84 -9.42 8.11
CA PRO A 4 38.54 -8.96 8.60
C PRO A 4 38.66 -8.49 10.06
N THR A 5 38.17 -7.28 10.32
CA THR A 5 38.26 -6.63 11.62
C THR A 5 37.27 -7.18 12.64
N HIS A 6 36.10 -7.66 12.19
CA HIS A 6 35.06 -8.15 13.09
C HIS A 6 35.31 -9.63 13.50
N PRO A 7 35.29 -9.97 14.80
CA PRO A 7 35.53 -11.34 15.28
C PRO A 7 34.60 -12.39 14.65
N PHE A 8 33.36 -12.02 14.35
CA PHE A 8 32.39 -12.90 13.69
C PHE A 8 32.89 -13.45 12.36
N PHE A 9 33.54 -12.61 11.54
CA PHE A 9 34.08 -13.03 10.24
C PHE A 9 35.39 -13.83 10.34
N ARG A 10 35.88 -14.10 11.56
CA ARG A 10 36.96 -15.07 11.79
C ARG A 10 36.42 -16.50 11.94
N LEU A 11 35.11 -16.66 12.10
CA LEU A 11 34.47 -17.97 12.13
C LEU A 11 34.46 -18.58 10.71
N PRO A 12 34.73 -19.88 10.56
CA PRO A 12 34.49 -20.61 9.32
C PRO A 12 33.07 -20.39 8.79
N THR A 13 32.92 -20.38 7.47
CA THR A 13 31.65 -20.10 6.79
C THR A 13 30.55 -21.06 7.23
N GLU A 14 30.89 -22.33 7.48
CA GLU A 14 29.96 -23.37 7.92
C GLU A 14 29.32 -23.03 9.27
N LEU A 15 30.10 -22.49 10.21
CA LEU A 15 29.58 -22.07 11.51
C LEU A 15 28.67 -20.85 11.37
N ARG A 16 29.01 -19.91 10.48
CA ARG A 16 28.17 -18.74 10.20
C ARG A 16 26.84 -19.13 9.55
N LEU A 17 26.86 -20.04 8.58
CA LEU A 17 25.65 -20.60 7.98
C LEU A 17 24.80 -21.36 9.01
N CYS A 18 25.42 -22.06 9.98
CA CYS A 18 24.71 -22.70 11.09
C CYS A 18 23.97 -21.66 11.95
N ILE A 19 24.60 -20.53 12.27
CA ILE A 19 23.96 -19.43 13.00
C ILE A 19 22.80 -18.85 12.19
N TYR A 20 22.97 -18.61 10.89
CA TYR A 20 21.91 -18.06 10.04
C TYR A 20 20.67 -18.96 9.96
N LYS A 21 20.82 -20.29 10.06
CA LYS A 21 19.67 -21.23 10.11
C LYS A 21 18.74 -21.02 11.31
N HIS A 22 19.21 -20.37 12.36
CA HIS A 22 18.42 -20.07 13.55
C HIS A 22 17.84 -18.65 13.56
N CYS A 23 18.07 -17.86 12.49
CA CYS A 23 17.55 -16.50 12.37
C CYS A 23 16.16 -16.48 11.69
N THR A 24 15.36 -15.48 12.04
CA THR A 24 14.12 -15.13 11.32
C THR A 24 14.44 -14.52 9.94
N ALA A 25 13.49 -14.55 9.01
CA ALA A 25 13.65 -14.00 7.66
C ALA A 25 14.00 -12.50 7.69
N THR A 26 13.35 -11.75 8.56
CA THR A 26 13.62 -10.36 8.96
C THR A 26 15.06 -10.15 9.45
N THR A 27 15.54 -10.98 10.37
CA THR A 27 16.93 -10.91 10.86
C THR A 27 17.92 -11.20 9.74
N LEU A 28 17.65 -12.20 8.90
CA LEU A 28 18.48 -12.52 7.75
C LEU A 28 18.54 -11.36 6.75
N LEU A 29 17.41 -10.67 6.51
CA LEU A 29 17.37 -9.51 5.64
C LEU A 29 18.22 -8.36 6.19
N GLN A 30 18.16 -8.10 7.50
CA GLN A 30 19.01 -7.09 8.16
C GLN A 30 20.51 -7.47 8.09
N LEU A 31 20.85 -8.73 8.33
CA LEU A 31 22.23 -9.22 8.19
C LEU A 31 22.73 -9.10 6.73
N ALA A 32 21.87 -9.40 5.76
CA ALA A 32 22.18 -9.22 4.35
C ALA A 32 22.28 -7.74 3.96
N SER A 33 21.58 -6.82 4.62
CA SER A 33 21.65 -5.38 4.33
C SER A 33 22.93 -4.74 4.87
N THR A 34 23.45 -5.21 6.00
CA THR A 34 24.62 -4.63 6.70
C THR A 34 25.98 -4.99 6.10
N CYS A 35 26.17 -6.19 5.56
CA CYS A 35 27.46 -6.64 5.03
C CYS A 35 27.34 -7.42 3.72
N THR A 36 28.19 -7.12 2.74
CA THR A 36 28.24 -7.82 1.44
C THR A 36 28.67 -9.28 1.55
N VAL A 37 29.57 -9.60 2.49
CA VAL A 37 30.01 -10.98 2.75
C VAL A 37 28.82 -11.81 3.25
N THR A 38 28.15 -11.34 4.30
CA THR A 38 26.95 -11.98 4.85
C THR A 38 25.84 -12.12 3.80
N ARG A 39 25.59 -11.06 3.01
CA ARG A 39 24.65 -11.12 1.89
C ARG A 39 24.98 -12.23 0.90
N SER A 40 26.24 -12.33 0.49
CA SER A 40 26.67 -13.35 -0.49
C SER A 40 26.51 -14.77 0.05
N GLU A 41 26.72 -14.97 1.35
CA GLU A 41 26.56 -16.27 2.02
C GLU A 41 25.11 -16.68 2.21
N ILE A 42 24.26 -15.73 2.62
CA ILE A 42 22.83 -15.98 2.78
C ILE A 42 22.21 -16.29 1.41
N HIS A 43 22.55 -15.49 0.38
CA HIS A 43 21.99 -15.67 -0.97
C HIS A 43 22.56 -16.89 -1.70
N SER A 44 23.74 -17.39 -1.34
CA SER A 44 24.28 -18.65 -1.91
C SER A 44 23.63 -19.90 -1.30
N SER A 45 22.88 -19.76 -0.20
CA SER A 45 22.22 -20.86 0.50
C SER A 45 20.70 -20.65 0.62
N PRO A 46 19.92 -20.78 -0.49
CA PRO A 46 18.48 -20.53 -0.49
C PRO A 46 17.69 -21.37 0.52
N SER A 47 18.19 -22.56 0.88
CA SER A 47 17.55 -23.41 1.89
C SER A 47 17.44 -22.73 3.26
N ILE A 48 18.41 -21.89 3.65
CA ILE A 48 18.38 -21.13 4.90
C ILE A 48 17.22 -20.13 4.88
N ILE A 49 17.08 -19.41 3.77
CA ILE A 49 16.02 -18.42 3.56
C ILE A 49 14.64 -19.11 3.61
N ARG A 50 14.46 -20.18 2.82
CA ARG A 50 13.17 -20.91 2.76
C ARG A 50 12.77 -21.55 4.08
N SER A 51 13.74 -22.03 4.86
CA SER A 51 13.47 -22.59 6.19
C SER A 51 13.29 -21.54 7.29
N SER A 52 13.62 -20.27 7.02
CA SER A 52 13.57 -19.22 8.03
C SER A 52 12.13 -18.83 8.36
N ARG A 53 11.87 -18.59 9.64
CA ARG A 53 10.55 -18.19 10.10
C ARG A 53 10.18 -16.81 9.54
N GLY A 54 8.97 -16.71 8.98
CA GLY A 54 8.44 -15.47 8.40
C GLY A 54 8.71 -15.28 6.90
N TYR A 55 9.43 -16.21 6.27
CA TYR A 55 9.61 -16.21 4.81
C TYR A 55 8.36 -16.71 4.09
N TRP A 56 7.99 -16.04 2.99
CA TRP A 56 6.86 -16.39 2.14
C TRP A 56 7.32 -17.15 0.90
N GLU A 57 7.22 -18.48 0.92
CA GLU A 57 7.65 -19.31 -0.23
C GLU A 57 6.73 -19.16 -1.47
N ASP A 58 5.44 -18.95 -1.25
CA ASP A 58 4.44 -18.84 -2.33
C ASP A 58 4.27 -17.42 -2.90
N HIS A 59 5.16 -16.48 -2.59
CA HIS A 59 5.04 -15.14 -3.17
C HIS A 59 5.22 -15.23 -4.71
N PRO A 60 4.31 -14.69 -5.53
CA PRO A 60 4.36 -14.84 -7.00
C PRO A 60 5.63 -14.23 -7.61
N ASP A 61 6.21 -13.23 -6.92
CA ASP A 61 7.48 -12.60 -7.29
C ASP A 61 8.66 -13.10 -6.45
N ALA A 62 8.55 -14.24 -5.75
CA ALA A 62 9.60 -14.77 -4.89
C ALA A 62 10.90 -14.91 -5.70
N SER A 63 11.86 -14.04 -5.39
CA SER A 63 13.17 -14.05 -6.03
C SER A 63 14.07 -15.07 -5.33
N ALA A 64 15.13 -15.50 -6.02
CA ALA A 64 16.23 -16.23 -5.37
C ALA A 64 16.95 -15.38 -4.31
N THR A 65 16.73 -14.05 -4.33
CA THR A 65 17.28 -13.10 -3.37
C THR A 65 16.24 -12.74 -2.32
N LEU A 66 16.61 -12.77 -1.04
CA LEU A 66 15.76 -12.32 0.05
C LEU A 66 15.53 -10.80 -0.04
N THR A 67 14.28 -10.40 -0.21
CA THR A 67 13.83 -9.01 -0.27
C THR A 67 12.77 -8.73 0.79
N VAL A 68 12.41 -7.45 0.95
CA VAL A 68 11.33 -7.01 1.84
C VAL A 68 9.99 -7.66 1.49
N LYS A 69 9.74 -7.95 0.19
CA LYS A 69 8.49 -8.54 -0.29
C LYS A 69 8.32 -10.00 0.14
N ASP A 70 9.43 -10.66 0.44
CA ASP A 70 9.42 -12.08 0.81
C ASP A 70 9.17 -12.30 2.31
N ILE A 71 8.94 -11.23 3.09
CA ILE A 71 8.63 -11.30 4.53
C ILE A 71 7.12 -11.20 4.73
N CYS A 72 6.52 -12.28 5.22
CA CYS A 72 5.08 -12.34 5.48
C CYS A 72 4.73 -12.17 6.97
N ILE A 73 5.61 -12.61 7.87
CA ILE A 73 5.35 -12.60 9.31
C ILE A 73 6.54 -12.00 10.04
N ILE A 74 6.27 -11.02 10.88
CA ILE A 74 7.22 -10.43 11.82
C ILE A 74 6.84 -10.96 13.21
N ASP A 75 7.78 -11.58 13.91
CA ASP A 75 7.49 -12.25 15.17
C ASP A 75 7.87 -11.37 16.36
N GLY A 76 6.86 -11.01 17.15
CA GLY A 76 7.03 -10.26 18.39
C GLY A 76 7.10 -8.75 18.22
N ALA A 77 6.74 -8.05 19.30
CA ALA A 77 6.65 -6.59 19.32
C ALA A 77 8.02 -5.90 19.10
N GLU A 78 9.10 -6.52 19.56
CA GLU A 78 10.46 -5.98 19.39
C GLU A 78 10.89 -5.96 17.92
N GLU A 79 10.60 -7.05 17.20
CA GLU A 79 10.94 -7.16 15.78
C GLU A 79 10.08 -6.23 14.93
N VAL A 80 8.81 -6.07 15.27
CA VAL A 80 7.93 -5.04 14.68
C VAL A 80 8.48 -3.64 14.94
N ALA A 81 8.91 -3.32 16.16
CA ALA A 81 9.49 -2.02 16.47
C ALA A 81 10.77 -1.75 15.66
N LEU A 82 11.66 -2.74 15.55
CA LEU A 82 12.87 -2.65 14.71
C LEU A 82 12.52 -2.52 13.22
N TRP A 83 11.52 -3.25 12.75
CA TRP A 83 11.05 -3.18 11.38
C TRP A 83 10.51 -1.79 11.06
N VAL A 84 9.63 -1.25 11.91
CA VAL A 84 9.07 0.08 11.79
C VAL A 84 10.16 1.14 11.86
N ALA A 85 11.12 1.04 12.78
CA ALA A 85 12.24 1.97 12.90
C ALA A 85 13.13 1.98 11.64
N ASN A 86 13.48 0.81 11.12
CA ASN A 86 14.27 0.69 9.89
C ASN A 86 13.47 1.17 8.67
N HIS A 87 12.18 0.83 8.56
CA HIS A 87 11.35 1.25 7.42
C HIS A 87 11.05 2.74 7.44
N THR A 88 10.81 3.33 8.62
CA THR A 88 10.74 4.79 8.74
C THR A 88 12.07 5.42 8.34
N GLN A 89 13.21 4.83 8.71
CA GLN A 89 14.52 5.32 8.26
C GLN A 89 14.72 5.18 6.74
N TYR A 90 14.26 4.10 6.11
CA TYR A 90 14.27 3.95 4.64
C TYR A 90 13.32 4.92 3.94
N GLN A 91 12.17 5.25 4.53
CA GLN A 91 11.34 6.35 4.05
C GLN A 91 12.00 7.73 4.30
N THR A 92 12.89 7.85 5.29
CA THR A 92 13.76 9.06 5.42
C THR A 92 14.89 9.13 4.39
N VAL A 93 15.01 8.15 3.49
CA VAL A 93 15.59 8.37 2.14
C VAL A 93 14.61 9.18 1.25
N LYS A 94 13.81 10.03 1.89
CA LYS A 94 13.46 11.44 1.63
C LYS A 94 14.52 12.30 0.92
N SER A 95 15.53 11.75 0.25
CA SER A 95 16.49 12.54 -0.56
C SER A 95 15.95 12.87 -1.94
N LYS A 96 15.00 12.09 -2.50
CA LYS A 96 14.39 12.43 -3.79
C LYS A 96 13.50 13.67 -3.71
N HIS A 97 12.81 13.88 -2.60
CA HIS A 97 11.97 15.07 -2.40
C HIS A 97 12.78 16.32 -2.03
N GLU A 98 14.03 16.22 -1.55
CA GLU A 98 14.86 17.41 -1.38
C GLU A 98 15.14 18.11 -2.71
N HIS A 99 15.24 17.35 -3.81
CA HIS A 99 15.47 17.93 -5.13
C HIS A 99 14.28 18.79 -5.61
N ILE A 100 13.03 18.36 -5.35
CA ILE A 100 11.87 19.15 -5.75
C ILE A 100 11.78 20.44 -4.93
N LEU A 101 12.10 20.37 -3.63
CA LEU A 101 12.07 21.53 -2.73
C LEU A 101 13.19 22.55 -3.01
N ARG A 102 14.25 22.18 -3.73
CA ARG A 102 15.28 23.13 -4.20
C ARG A 102 14.84 23.96 -5.41
N LEU A 103 13.80 23.54 -6.14
CA LEU A 103 13.28 24.31 -7.27
C LEU A 103 12.52 25.55 -6.76
N PRO A 104 12.57 26.71 -7.44
CA PRO A 104 11.73 27.84 -7.08
C PRO A 104 10.23 27.48 -7.06
N THR A 105 9.44 28.05 -6.14
CA THR A 105 8.00 27.74 -6.00
C THR A 105 7.23 27.84 -7.31
N GLY A 106 7.53 28.83 -8.16
CA GLY A 106 6.87 28.94 -9.48
C GLY A 106 7.04 27.71 -10.38
N ILE A 107 8.25 27.12 -10.40
CA ILE A 107 8.53 25.90 -11.17
C ILE A 107 7.82 24.70 -10.55
N ARG A 108 7.80 24.61 -9.21
CA ARG A 108 7.07 23.56 -8.50
C ARG A 108 5.57 23.57 -8.82
N LEU A 109 4.94 24.74 -8.77
CA LEU A 109 3.52 24.89 -9.09
C LEU A 109 3.23 24.48 -10.54
N ILE A 110 4.12 24.80 -11.49
CA ILE A 110 4.01 24.32 -12.88
C ILE A 110 4.05 22.78 -12.92
N ILE A 111 4.98 22.14 -12.23
CA ILE A 111 5.06 20.67 -12.17
C ILE A 111 3.75 20.08 -11.61
N TYR A 112 3.20 20.67 -10.55
CA TYR A 112 1.94 20.22 -9.94
C TYR A 112 0.75 20.26 -10.91
N THR A 113 0.74 21.16 -11.89
CA THR A 113 -0.35 21.20 -12.90
C THR A 113 -0.43 19.95 -13.77
N TYR A 114 0.65 19.15 -13.83
CA TYR A 114 0.70 17.89 -14.58
C TYR A 114 0.42 16.66 -13.72
N CYS A 115 0.23 16.83 -12.41
CA CYS A 115 -0.03 15.74 -11.47
C CYS A 115 -1.52 15.41 -11.39
N THR A 116 -1.84 14.16 -11.05
CA THR A 116 -3.20 13.75 -10.67
C THR A 116 -3.55 14.23 -9.26
N ALA A 117 -4.83 14.20 -8.91
CA ALA A 117 -5.29 14.53 -7.57
C ALA A 117 -4.65 13.62 -6.50
N LEU A 118 -4.48 12.34 -6.81
CA LEU A 118 -3.83 11.39 -5.91
C LEU A 118 -2.34 11.70 -5.74
N THR A 119 -1.63 11.97 -6.83
CA THR A 119 -0.21 12.36 -6.78
C THR A 119 -0.02 13.64 -5.96
N LEU A 120 -0.91 14.62 -6.14
CA LEU A 120 -0.89 15.86 -5.35
C LEU A 120 -1.16 15.61 -3.87
N LEU A 121 -2.09 14.71 -3.56
CA LEU A 121 -2.40 14.32 -2.18
C LEU A 121 -1.19 13.63 -1.52
N GLN A 122 -0.54 12.70 -2.24
CA GLN A 122 0.70 12.05 -1.80
C GLN A 122 1.83 13.07 -1.58
N LEU A 123 2.02 14.01 -2.51
CA LEU A 123 3.00 15.09 -2.33
C LEU A 123 2.69 15.94 -1.10
N ALA A 124 1.42 16.30 -0.90
CA ALA A 124 0.97 17.06 0.27
C ALA A 124 1.19 16.29 1.58
N SER A 125 1.04 14.95 1.60
CA SER A 125 1.30 14.16 2.80
C SER A 125 2.79 14.01 3.12
N THR A 126 3.69 14.15 2.13
CA THR A 126 5.14 14.02 2.36
C THR A 126 5.80 15.24 3.03
N SER A 127 5.20 16.43 2.89
CA SER A 127 5.81 17.68 3.36
C SER A 127 4.77 18.76 3.65
N SER A 128 4.87 19.39 4.83
CA SER A 128 3.99 20.49 5.23
C SER A 128 4.14 21.73 4.33
N LEU A 129 5.33 21.97 3.78
CA LEU A 129 5.55 23.05 2.81
C LEU A 129 4.80 22.77 1.50
N LEU A 130 4.89 21.53 0.99
CA LEU A 130 4.17 21.11 -0.22
C LEU A 130 2.66 21.18 0.00
N HIS A 131 2.20 20.72 1.16
CA HIS A 131 0.81 20.82 1.56
C HIS A 131 0.31 22.27 1.53
N ALA A 132 1.07 23.20 2.12
CA ALA A 132 0.72 24.62 2.12
C ALA A 132 0.69 25.21 0.69
N GLU A 133 1.67 24.89 -0.15
CA GLU A 133 1.71 25.35 -1.55
C GLU A 133 0.54 24.84 -2.39
N ILE A 134 0.23 23.55 -2.29
CA ILE A 134 -0.87 22.90 -3.03
C ILE A 134 -2.21 23.48 -2.57
N ASN A 135 -2.42 23.62 -1.26
CA ASN A 135 -3.67 24.13 -0.71
C ASN A 135 -3.85 25.64 -0.87
N ALA A 136 -2.77 26.41 -1.00
CA ALA A 136 -2.83 27.83 -1.37
C ALA A 136 -3.33 28.06 -2.80
N SER A 137 -3.29 27.03 -3.66
CA SER A 137 -3.70 27.13 -5.07
C SER A 137 -4.76 26.06 -5.43
N PRO A 138 -6.04 26.23 -5.04
CA PRO A 138 -7.10 25.26 -5.30
C PRO A 138 -7.23 24.82 -6.76
N LYS A 139 -6.96 25.74 -7.69
CA LYS A 139 -6.97 25.48 -9.14
C LYS A 139 -6.07 24.32 -9.57
N LEU A 140 -5.03 24.00 -8.80
CA LEU A 140 -4.14 22.88 -9.09
C LEU A 140 -4.91 21.57 -9.00
N TYR A 141 -5.52 21.30 -7.85
CA TYR A 141 -6.19 20.03 -7.63
C TYR A 141 -7.60 20.00 -8.20
N THR A 142 -8.34 21.12 -8.26
CA THR A 142 -9.69 21.12 -8.85
C THR A 142 -9.69 20.83 -10.35
N ASN A 143 -8.56 21.03 -11.02
CA ASN A 143 -8.37 20.67 -12.43
C ASN A 143 -7.58 19.38 -12.64
N ALA A 144 -7.03 18.80 -11.56
CA ALA A 144 -6.23 17.60 -11.65
C ALA A 144 -7.10 16.39 -12.02
N PRO A 145 -6.61 15.47 -12.87
CA PRO A 145 -7.27 14.20 -13.13
C PRO A 145 -7.54 13.44 -11.82
N GLY A 146 -8.74 12.87 -11.69
CA GLY A 146 -9.14 12.12 -10.50
C GLY A 146 -9.70 12.97 -9.35
N TYR A 147 -9.67 14.30 -9.45
CA TYR A 147 -10.32 15.16 -8.45
C TYR A 147 -11.84 15.12 -8.58
N TRP A 148 -12.52 14.95 -7.45
CA TRP A 148 -13.96 14.98 -7.34
C TRP A 148 -14.40 15.85 -6.17
N PRO A 149 -15.19 16.91 -6.40
CA PRO A 149 -15.71 17.71 -5.30
C PRO A 149 -16.76 16.88 -4.54
N TYR A 150 -16.38 16.33 -3.39
CA TYR A 150 -17.28 15.54 -2.55
C TYR A 150 -18.38 16.42 -1.96
N ASN A 151 -18.02 17.63 -1.51
CA ASN A 151 -18.96 18.62 -1.00
C ASN A 151 -18.40 20.04 -1.19
N PRO A 152 -19.06 20.89 -2.01
CA PRO A 152 -18.58 22.25 -2.28
C PRO A 152 -18.51 23.14 -1.03
N ALA A 153 -19.24 22.79 0.04
CA ALA A 153 -19.16 23.50 1.31
C ALA A 153 -17.89 23.18 2.12
N THR A 154 -17.27 22.01 1.89
CA THR A 154 -16.04 21.56 2.59
C THR A 154 -14.78 21.69 1.76
N ASP A 155 -14.89 22.01 0.46
CA ASP A 155 -13.75 22.18 -0.45
C ASP A 155 -12.83 23.36 -0.05
N ASN A 156 -13.25 24.21 0.89
CA ASN A 156 -12.41 25.24 1.49
C ASN A 156 -11.29 24.67 2.38
N ASN A 157 -11.37 23.40 2.77
CA ASN A 157 -10.37 22.75 3.64
C ASN A 157 -9.15 22.20 2.88
N GLY A 158 -9.06 22.45 1.56
CA GLY A 158 -7.97 21.98 0.74
C GLY A 158 -8.20 20.57 0.18
N LEU A 159 -7.15 20.02 -0.44
CA LEU A 159 -7.16 18.69 -1.04
C LEU A 159 -7.15 17.61 0.06
N THR A 160 -8.21 16.81 0.14
CA THR A 160 -8.31 15.68 1.05
C THR A 160 -8.52 14.36 0.31
N PHE A 161 -8.39 13.23 1.02
CA PHE A 161 -8.68 11.91 0.46
C PHE A 161 -10.11 11.78 -0.06
N MET A 162 -11.09 12.45 0.57
CA MET A 162 -12.49 12.45 0.12
C MET A 162 -12.67 13.10 -1.25
N ASN A 163 -11.70 13.91 -1.68
CA ASN A 163 -11.72 14.56 -2.99
C ASN A 163 -11.15 13.69 -4.11
N ILE A 164 -10.76 12.43 -3.85
CA ILE A 164 -10.25 11.52 -4.88
C ILE A 164 -11.41 10.68 -5.41
N GLY A 165 -11.90 11.01 -6.61
CA GLY A 165 -13.02 10.29 -7.25
C GLY A 165 -12.58 9.16 -8.17
N GLU A 166 -11.40 9.28 -8.79
CA GLU A 166 -10.86 8.29 -9.71
C GLU A 166 -9.36 8.14 -9.48
N VAL A 167 -8.88 6.90 -9.52
CA VAL A 167 -7.46 6.55 -9.41
C VAL A 167 -7.07 5.89 -10.72
N LEU A 168 -5.95 6.31 -11.33
CA LEU A 168 -5.48 5.67 -12.55
C LEU A 168 -4.97 4.26 -12.22
N ALA A 169 -5.16 3.30 -13.13
CA ALA A 169 -4.70 1.93 -12.93
C ALA A 169 -3.18 1.85 -12.65
N SER A 170 -2.39 2.77 -13.20
CA SER A 170 -0.96 2.88 -12.92
C SER A 170 -0.65 3.29 -11.47
N GLU A 171 -1.49 4.13 -10.87
CA GLU A 171 -1.29 4.66 -9.51
C GLU A 171 -1.78 3.69 -8.44
N MET A 172 -2.66 2.76 -8.81
CA MET A 172 -3.09 1.68 -7.92
C MET A 172 -1.94 0.77 -7.49
N PHE A 173 -0.97 0.52 -8.38
CA PHE A 173 0.20 -0.29 -8.02
C PHE A 173 1.06 0.41 -6.95
N ASP A 174 1.19 1.73 -7.02
CA ASP A 174 1.91 2.53 -6.01
C ASP A 174 1.14 2.59 -4.67
N LEU A 175 -0.20 2.58 -4.71
CA LEU A 175 -1.04 2.50 -3.51
C LEU A 175 -1.03 1.12 -2.85
N MET A 176 -0.88 0.05 -3.64
CA MET A 176 -0.82 -1.33 -3.15
C MET A 176 0.46 -1.60 -2.34
N ASP A 177 1.57 -0.91 -2.63
CA ASP A 177 2.78 -0.96 -1.80
C ASP A 177 2.54 -0.30 -0.41
N ILE A 178 1.51 0.54 -0.27
CA ILE A 178 1.06 1.13 1.00
C ILE A 178 -0.05 0.25 1.60
N TYR A 179 0.30 -1.00 1.94
CA TYR A 179 -0.61 -2.00 2.54
C TYR A 179 -1.35 -1.52 3.81
N GLU A 180 -0.85 -0.48 4.50
CA GLU A 180 -1.54 0.15 5.63
C GLU A 180 -2.83 0.90 5.23
N THR A 181 -2.96 1.33 3.98
CA THR A 181 -4.13 2.10 3.51
C THR A 181 -5.40 1.25 3.53
N PHE A 182 -5.30 -0.05 3.28
CA PHE A 182 -6.44 -0.97 3.32
C PHE A 182 -6.92 -1.26 4.74
N HIS A 183 -6.03 -1.23 5.74
CA HIS A 183 -6.44 -1.40 7.14
C HIS A 183 -7.23 -0.19 7.64
N LEU A 184 -6.87 1.01 7.18
CA LEU A 184 -7.69 2.21 7.35
C LEU A 184 -9.04 2.05 6.63
N ILE A 185 -9.07 1.72 5.33
CA ILE A 185 -10.32 1.58 4.55
C ILE A 185 -11.28 0.57 5.19
N GLY A 186 -10.77 -0.54 5.74
CA GLY A 186 -11.57 -1.53 6.48
C GLY A 186 -12.24 -0.93 7.74
N HIS A 187 -11.49 -0.19 8.55
CA HIS A 187 -12.00 0.43 9.77
C HIS A 187 -12.96 1.61 9.49
N TRP A 188 -12.84 2.26 8.33
CA TRP A 188 -13.73 3.33 7.87
C TRP A 188 -15.10 2.83 7.40
N ARG A 189 -15.18 1.60 6.87
CA ARG A 189 -16.45 0.98 6.43
C ARG A 189 -17.43 0.78 7.59
N GLU A 190 -16.93 0.51 8.79
CA GLU A 190 -17.73 0.30 10.00
C GLU A 190 -18.30 1.60 10.59
N ARG A 191 -17.79 2.78 10.20
CA ARG A 191 -18.14 4.07 10.80
C ARG A 191 -19.08 4.94 9.96
N MET A 192 -19.46 4.48 8.76
CA MET A 192 -20.38 5.21 7.87
C MET A 192 -21.82 4.71 8.06
N PRO A 193 -22.81 5.59 8.24
CA PRO A 193 -24.21 5.18 8.26
C PRO A 193 -24.60 4.58 6.90
N SER A 194 -25.34 3.46 6.93
CA SER A 194 -25.80 2.63 5.80
C SER A 194 -26.72 3.34 4.78
N ASN A 195 -26.83 4.66 4.82
CA ASN A 195 -27.76 5.42 4.01
C ASN A 195 -27.05 6.03 2.79
N GLY A 196 -26.96 5.21 1.74
CA GLY A 196 -27.04 5.68 0.36
C GLY A 196 -25.75 6.26 -0.23
N TRP A 197 -25.08 5.45 -1.04
CA TRP A 197 -24.38 5.97 -2.22
C TRP A 197 -25.44 6.61 -3.13
N PHE A 198 -25.63 7.91 -3.05
CA PHE A 198 -26.52 8.63 -3.96
C PHE A 198 -25.97 8.49 -5.39
N GLU A 199 -26.70 7.74 -6.21
CA GLU A 199 -26.51 7.68 -7.66
C GLU A 199 -26.94 9.05 -8.25
N ARG A 200 -26.06 10.06 -8.21
CA ARG A 200 -26.30 11.33 -8.92
C ARG A 200 -25.99 11.13 -10.41
N LYS A 201 -27.03 11.03 -11.23
CA LYS A 201 -26.87 10.83 -12.68
C LYS A 201 -26.65 12.10 -13.51
N GLU A 202 -26.82 13.33 -13.01
CA GLU A 202 -27.04 14.45 -13.94
C GLU A 202 -26.30 15.78 -13.69
N CYS A 203 -25.40 15.92 -12.72
CA CYS A 203 -24.71 17.19 -12.50
C CYS A 203 -23.22 17.09 -12.88
N GLY A 204 -22.87 17.43 -14.12
CA GLY A 204 -21.49 17.77 -14.48
C GLY A 204 -20.66 16.66 -15.11
N ARG A 205 -21.19 15.91 -16.08
CA ARG A 205 -20.32 15.27 -17.07
C ARG A 205 -19.66 16.37 -17.90
N ARG A 206 -18.41 16.73 -17.61
CA ARG A 206 -17.50 17.01 -18.71
C ARG A 206 -17.43 15.69 -19.47
N SER A 207 -17.99 15.66 -20.68
CA SER A 207 -17.92 14.52 -21.57
C SER A 207 -16.46 14.24 -21.92
N LEU A 208 -15.77 13.49 -21.06
CA LEU A 208 -14.60 12.72 -21.45
C LEU A 208 -15.13 11.56 -22.27
N GLY A 209 -15.08 11.70 -23.59
CA GLY A 209 -15.32 10.61 -24.51
C GLY A 209 -14.46 9.41 -24.12
N GLU A 210 -15.10 8.24 -24.14
CA GLU A 210 -14.55 6.87 -24.02
C GLU A 210 -13.02 6.78 -24.08
N ARG A 211 -12.33 7.08 -22.97
CA ARG A 211 -10.94 6.67 -22.80
C ARG A 211 -10.94 5.24 -22.30
N LYS A 212 -10.58 4.30 -23.18
CA LYS A 212 -10.33 2.90 -22.82
C LYS A 212 -9.35 2.84 -21.64
N GLY A 213 -9.71 2.15 -20.55
CA GLY A 213 -8.81 1.84 -19.43
C GLY A 213 -9.05 2.56 -18.10
N MET A 214 -10.20 3.22 -17.90
CA MET A 214 -10.54 3.89 -16.63
C MET A 214 -11.67 3.14 -15.90
N MET A 215 -11.54 2.95 -14.58
CA MET A 215 -12.57 2.36 -13.71
C MET A 215 -12.78 3.26 -12.49
N ALA A 216 -14.04 3.41 -12.06
CA ALA A 216 -14.30 4.02 -10.77
C ALA A 216 -13.78 3.09 -9.65
N PRO A 217 -13.26 3.62 -8.53
CA PRO A 217 -12.73 2.81 -7.42
C PRO A 217 -13.72 1.75 -6.90
N ARG A 218 -15.02 2.07 -6.91
CA ARG A 218 -16.09 1.12 -6.55
C ARG A 218 -16.17 -0.06 -7.52
N ASP A 219 -16.06 0.19 -8.83
CA ASP A 219 -16.24 -0.83 -9.88
C ASP A 219 -15.05 -1.80 -9.85
N TRP A 220 -13.87 -1.30 -9.49
CA TRP A 220 -12.68 -2.13 -9.25
C TRP A 220 -12.83 -2.99 -7.99
N CYS A 221 -13.30 -2.42 -6.87
CA CYS A 221 -13.61 -3.19 -5.66
C CYS A 221 -14.62 -4.32 -5.93
N PHE A 222 -15.62 -4.06 -6.78
CA PHE A 222 -16.60 -5.06 -7.23
C PHE A 222 -16.01 -6.13 -8.17
N GLU A 223 -15.00 -5.80 -8.98
CA GLU A 223 -14.34 -6.72 -9.90
C GLU A 223 -13.26 -7.56 -9.21
N ALA A 224 -12.43 -6.95 -8.34
CA ALA A 224 -11.40 -7.61 -7.55
C ALA A 224 -11.97 -8.65 -6.55
N THR A 225 -13.20 -8.44 -6.08
CA THR A 225 -13.89 -9.39 -5.18
C THR A 225 -14.57 -10.55 -5.91
N GLY A 226 -14.54 -10.62 -7.25
CA GLY A 226 -15.09 -11.75 -8.01
C GLY A 226 -16.62 -11.87 -7.99
N CYS A 227 -17.35 -10.88 -7.48
CA CYS A 227 -18.81 -10.90 -7.30
C CYS A 227 -19.63 -11.04 -8.61
N LYS A 228 -19.00 -10.96 -9.78
CA LYS A 228 -19.66 -10.96 -11.09
C LYS A 228 -20.28 -12.30 -11.51
N ARG A 229 -19.92 -13.44 -10.89
CA ARG A 229 -20.28 -14.78 -11.42
C ARG A 229 -21.54 -15.45 -10.85
N ARG A 230 -22.34 -14.81 -9.98
CA ARG A 230 -23.51 -15.49 -9.36
C ARG A 230 -24.88 -14.82 -9.48
N LEU A 231 -25.04 -13.74 -10.24
CA LEU A 231 -26.36 -13.17 -10.51
C LEU A 231 -26.76 -13.40 -11.96
N GLY A 232 -27.35 -14.57 -12.21
CA GLY A 232 -28.03 -14.87 -13.47
C GLY A 232 -29.22 -13.91 -13.69
N ARG A 233 -29.39 -13.49 -14.95
CA ARG A 233 -30.37 -12.53 -15.50
C ARG A 233 -31.86 -12.71 -15.15
N ARG A 234 -32.27 -13.66 -14.30
CA ARG A 234 -33.70 -13.96 -14.02
C ARG A 234 -34.22 -13.49 -12.66
N ARG A 235 -33.48 -12.66 -11.92
CA ARG A 235 -33.90 -12.21 -10.57
C ARG A 235 -33.79 -10.71 -10.32
N GLN A 236 -33.83 -9.88 -11.37
CA GLN A 236 -33.72 -8.43 -11.21
C GLN A 236 -35.06 -7.72 -10.98
N GLU A 237 -36.20 -8.43 -11.02
CA GLU A 237 -37.54 -7.82 -10.88
C GLU A 237 -38.28 -8.18 -9.58
N ARG A 238 -37.65 -8.80 -8.57
CA ARG A 238 -38.41 -9.18 -7.36
C ARG A 238 -37.66 -9.15 -6.02
N LEU A 239 -36.73 -8.22 -5.83
CA LEU A 239 -36.12 -7.98 -4.52
C LEU A 239 -35.98 -6.47 -4.23
N THR A 240 -37.11 -5.83 -3.91
CA THR A 240 -37.18 -4.60 -3.09
C THR A 240 -37.41 -4.92 -1.61
N GLY A 241 -37.00 -6.11 -1.16
CA GLY A 241 -37.07 -6.53 0.24
C GLY A 241 -35.69 -6.91 0.75
N ARG A 242 -35.22 -6.18 1.77
CA ARG A 242 -33.99 -6.37 2.57
C ARG A 242 -33.37 -7.76 2.43
N LEU A 243 -32.22 -7.83 1.77
CA LEU A 243 -31.23 -8.87 2.03
C LEU A 243 -30.41 -8.42 3.25
N ASP A 244 -30.38 -9.27 4.26
CA ASP A 244 -29.55 -9.11 5.46
C ASP A 244 -28.12 -9.56 5.13
N TRP A 245 -27.26 -8.59 4.83
CA TRP A 245 -25.87 -8.80 4.44
C TRP A 245 -24.97 -9.21 5.62
N ASP A 246 -25.47 -9.17 6.86
CA ASP A 246 -24.71 -9.57 8.05
C ASP A 246 -24.48 -11.08 8.14
N LEU A 247 -25.32 -11.90 7.49
CA LEU A 247 -25.20 -13.36 7.53
C LEU A 247 -24.09 -13.89 6.61
N GLU A 248 -23.90 -13.29 5.43
CA GLU A 248 -22.83 -13.70 4.50
C GLU A 248 -21.45 -13.22 4.98
N CYS A 249 -21.37 -12.05 5.64
CA CYS A 249 -20.13 -11.59 6.27
C CYS A 249 -19.72 -12.47 7.46
N ARG A 250 -20.67 -12.97 8.27
CA ARG A 250 -20.38 -13.93 9.35
C ARG A 250 -19.85 -15.25 8.82
N TYR A 251 -20.42 -15.76 7.73
CA TYR A 251 -19.97 -17.02 7.12
C TYR A 251 -18.55 -16.89 6.53
N PHE A 252 -18.18 -15.70 6.04
CA PHE A 252 -16.85 -15.42 5.52
C PHE A 252 -15.80 -15.21 6.62
N MET A 253 -16.17 -14.58 7.74
CA MET A 253 -15.29 -14.43 8.91
C MET A 253 -15.08 -15.77 9.65
N ASP A 254 -16.08 -16.65 9.71
CA ASP A 254 -15.92 -18.00 10.32
C ASP A 254 -15.02 -18.94 9.50
N LEU A 255 -14.92 -18.75 8.18
CA LEU A 255 -14.08 -19.56 7.31
C LEU A 255 -12.58 -19.22 7.40
N TYR A 256 -12.25 -17.98 7.82
CA TYR A 256 -10.88 -17.47 7.89
C TYR A 256 -10.43 -17.08 9.30
N GLY A 257 -11.33 -17.13 10.29
CA GLY A 257 -11.11 -16.63 11.65
C GLY A 257 -10.97 -17.68 12.75
N ARG A 258 -10.65 -18.95 12.43
CA ARG A 258 -10.28 -19.93 13.47
C ARG A 258 -8.77 -20.06 13.59
N THR A 259 -8.20 -19.25 14.48
CA THR A 259 -6.94 -19.58 15.14
C THR A 259 -7.13 -20.89 15.90
N PHE A 260 -6.26 -21.85 15.60
CA PHE A 260 -6.09 -23.06 16.39
C PHE A 260 -5.72 -22.67 17.83
N THR A 261 -6.54 -23.09 18.79
CA THR A 261 -6.09 -23.34 20.15
C THR A 261 -5.74 -24.83 20.22
N TYR A 262 -4.52 -25.13 20.61
CA TYR A 262 -4.14 -26.47 21.08
C TYR A 262 -3.58 -26.31 22.50
N GLU A 263 -4.17 -27.08 23.41
CA GLU A 263 -3.52 -27.61 24.61
C GLU A 263 -2.36 -28.54 24.24
#